data_AF-A0A5C9EPE2-F1
#
_entry.id   AF-A0A5C9EPE2-F1
#
_cell.length_a   1.000
_cell.length_b   1.000
_cell.length_c   1.000
_cell.angle_alpha   90.00
_cell.angle_beta   90.00
_cell.angle_gamma   90.00
#
_symmetry.space_group_name_H-M   'P 1'
#
loop_
_entity.id
_entity.type
_entity.pdbx_description
1 polymer ?
#
loop_
_entity_poly.entity_id
_entity_poly.type
_entity_poly.pdbx_seq_one_letter_code
_entity_poly.pdbx_strand_id
1 'polypeptide(L)'
;MIGVILEKFDTNFIKILNEKVNEIQFLKKEESSSLKQTGCFIEECYEFDFHKQNLCLYLDIIFEKGYYWWFQSHSGALRRYVWESFFREFIYALIKVSRIDTRLIREAQVVDLNKADIKTQDFLEKLFGNVGNSMCASISLRTELSKENLPKSLGYLDKLYNEKLDELKVKLTRRLITHNLKSKYYNELRKLKHHYKYEYTLSELVNYCIHSTHFESFFKYNSSRELKQEYYKMAKELILEFLEKYNIKLKKYQDSLNCTHYFLTHPLFERIKSVCLQICVSEIQIKSLEHYKEFKQFYSKCPICGKENINQVNCEKIYFSNKFNYFKETLIEGMHQAEALAELNNKEHYFGIPCEECFYLARNIQGDKSDLENLEIFLQKYRICPVCSNKNHSDYLISFYYDESKKVLRESLIKRMKQSEKEDLLFKIQLGIPCCKCYEEIFGEKPEFINQFF
;
A
#
# COMPACT_ATOMS: atom_id res chain seq x y z
N MET A 1 3.58 -33.88 -12.74
CA MET A 1 3.96 -32.68 -11.96
C MET A 1 5.48 -32.64 -11.76
N ILE A 2 6.06 -33.63 -11.11
CA ILE A 2 7.50 -33.67 -10.78
C ILE A 2 8.42 -33.76 -12.02
N GLY A 3 8.04 -34.52 -13.05
CA GLY A 3 8.86 -34.69 -14.26
C GLY A 3 9.26 -33.37 -14.91
N VAL A 4 8.33 -32.41 -14.99
CA VAL A 4 8.59 -31.04 -15.51
C VAL A 4 9.69 -30.33 -14.74
N ILE A 5 9.82 -30.60 -13.44
CA ILE A 5 10.85 -30.02 -12.58
C ILE A 5 12.17 -30.76 -12.77
N LEU A 6 12.13 -32.10 -12.77
CA LEU A 6 13.33 -32.93 -12.91
C LEU A 6 14.02 -32.72 -14.26
N GLU A 7 13.27 -32.48 -15.33
CA GLU A 7 13.79 -32.14 -16.67
C GLU A 7 14.60 -30.83 -16.70
N LYS A 8 14.52 -29.98 -15.66
CA LYS A 8 15.30 -28.74 -15.55
C LYS A 8 16.68 -28.94 -14.95
N PHE A 9 16.92 -30.09 -14.33
CA PHE A 9 18.22 -30.39 -13.76
C PHE A 9 19.09 -31.14 -14.76
N ASP A 10 20.39 -30.86 -14.73
CA ASP A 10 21.33 -31.61 -15.55
C ASP A 10 21.46 -33.08 -15.07
N THR A 11 21.96 -33.94 -15.96
CA THR A 11 22.10 -35.38 -15.68
C THR A 11 23.03 -35.68 -14.51
N ASN A 12 24.01 -34.82 -14.24
CA ASN A 12 24.94 -34.99 -13.12
C ASN A 12 24.24 -34.73 -11.79
N PHE A 13 23.40 -33.70 -11.72
CA PHE A 13 22.60 -33.38 -10.55
C PHE A 13 21.62 -34.51 -10.23
N ILE A 14 20.93 -35.04 -11.26
CA ILE A 14 20.04 -36.20 -11.08
C ILE A 14 20.82 -37.43 -10.58
N LYS A 15 22.02 -37.66 -11.09
CA LYS A 15 22.89 -38.74 -10.60
C LYS A 15 23.24 -38.55 -9.12
N ILE A 16 23.65 -37.34 -8.72
CA ILE A 16 23.96 -37.01 -7.31
C ILE A 16 22.74 -37.22 -6.41
N LEU A 17 21.55 -36.84 -6.86
CA LEU A 17 20.32 -37.09 -6.12
C LEU A 17 20.04 -38.58 -5.95
N ASN A 18 20.17 -39.37 -7.01
CA ASN A 18 19.95 -40.82 -6.95
C ASN A 18 20.95 -41.54 -6.04
N GLU A 19 22.12 -40.96 -5.77
CA GLU A 19 23.09 -41.48 -4.77
C GLU A 19 22.68 -41.17 -3.32
N LYS A 20 21.77 -40.20 -3.11
CA LYS A 20 21.43 -39.65 -1.80
C LYS A 20 19.97 -39.84 -1.39
N VAL A 21 19.07 -40.05 -2.36
CA VAL A 21 17.63 -40.11 -2.16
C VAL A 21 17.13 -41.42 -2.73
N ASN A 22 16.59 -42.27 -1.86
CA ASN A 22 15.94 -43.50 -2.26
C ASN A 22 14.49 -43.26 -2.67
N GLU A 23 13.78 -42.39 -1.95
CA GLU A 23 12.37 -42.14 -2.14
C GLU A 23 12.01 -40.67 -1.89
N ILE A 24 11.07 -40.15 -2.66
CA ILE A 24 10.44 -38.84 -2.42
C ILE A 24 8.97 -39.08 -2.08
N GLN A 25 8.57 -38.67 -0.88
CA GLN A 25 7.21 -38.79 -0.39
C GLN A 25 6.54 -37.42 -0.28
N PHE A 26 5.22 -37.40 -0.47
CA PHE A 26 4.40 -36.20 -0.32
C PHE A 26 3.30 -36.49 0.70
N LEU A 27 3.34 -35.79 1.83
CA LEU A 27 2.53 -36.11 3.00
C LEU A 27 1.89 -34.83 3.56
N LYS A 28 0.90 -34.98 4.46
CA LYS A 28 0.55 -33.91 5.40
C LYS A 28 1.54 -33.90 6.56
N LYS A 29 1.83 -32.74 7.15
CA LYS A 29 2.74 -32.65 8.32
C LYS A 29 2.30 -33.56 9.47
N GLU A 30 1.01 -33.63 9.76
CA GLU A 30 0.46 -34.46 10.84
C GLU A 30 0.69 -35.97 10.63
N GLU A 31 0.92 -36.40 9.40
CA GLU A 31 1.16 -37.79 9.03
C GLU A 31 2.64 -38.18 9.14
N SER A 32 3.55 -37.22 9.42
CA SER A 32 4.97 -37.53 9.59
C SER A 32 5.21 -38.28 10.90
N SER A 33 5.62 -39.55 10.79
CA SER A 33 5.92 -40.44 11.92
C SER A 33 7.18 -40.06 12.73
N SER A 34 7.89 -39.01 12.32
CA SER A 34 9.21 -38.58 12.79
C SER A 34 9.16 -37.78 14.10
N LEU A 35 8.35 -38.22 15.06
CA LEU A 35 8.54 -37.88 16.48
C LEU A 35 9.83 -38.50 17.07
N LYS A 36 10.65 -39.18 16.25
CA LYS A 36 12.00 -39.63 16.60
C LYS A 36 13.01 -38.59 16.09
N GLN A 37 13.64 -37.88 17.03
CA GLN A 37 14.50 -36.71 16.74
C GLN A 37 15.84 -37.04 16.07
N THR A 38 16.38 -38.24 16.25
CA THR A 38 17.72 -38.61 15.73
C THR A 38 17.65 -39.05 14.27
N GLY A 39 18.64 -38.66 13.47
CA GLY A 39 18.75 -39.10 12.08
C GLY A 39 17.80 -38.44 11.09
N CYS A 40 17.01 -37.46 11.53
CA CYS A 40 16.08 -36.72 10.67
C CYS A 40 16.45 -35.24 10.65
N PHE A 41 16.56 -34.66 9.47
CA PHE A 41 16.72 -33.21 9.30
C PHE A 41 15.39 -32.59 8.88
N ILE A 42 14.84 -31.72 9.72
CA ILE A 42 13.51 -31.14 9.53
C ILE A 42 13.66 -29.66 9.18
N GLU A 43 13.02 -29.29 8.08
CA GLU A 43 12.84 -27.91 7.63
C GLU A 43 11.34 -27.59 7.61
N GLU A 44 11.00 -26.34 7.36
CA GLU A 44 9.60 -25.90 7.42
C GLU A 44 8.69 -26.71 6.47
N CYS A 45 9.13 -27.00 5.25
CA CYS A 45 8.32 -27.63 4.19
C CYS A 45 8.72 -29.07 3.84
N TYR A 46 9.78 -29.59 4.43
CA TYR A 46 10.25 -30.94 4.13
C TYR A 46 11.07 -31.52 5.28
N GLU A 47 11.27 -32.82 5.24
CA GLU A 47 12.15 -33.57 6.11
C GLU A 47 12.98 -34.54 5.29
N PHE A 48 14.22 -34.76 5.71
CA PHE A 48 15.08 -35.80 5.16
C PHE A 48 15.47 -36.80 6.25
N ASP A 49 15.06 -38.05 6.08
CA ASP A 49 15.38 -39.19 6.96
C ASP A 49 16.67 -39.85 6.47
N PHE A 50 17.77 -39.73 7.22
CA PHE A 50 19.07 -40.30 6.86
C PHE A 50 19.14 -41.83 7.02
N HIS A 51 18.23 -42.45 7.76
CA HIS A 51 18.17 -43.91 7.90
C HIS A 51 17.61 -44.55 6.63
N LYS A 52 16.54 -43.97 6.09
CA LYS A 52 15.88 -44.46 4.86
C LYS A 52 16.39 -43.78 3.60
N GLN A 53 17.03 -42.62 3.74
CA GLN A 53 17.34 -41.68 2.67
C GLN A 53 16.08 -41.23 1.93
N ASN A 54 15.04 -40.93 2.71
CA ASN A 54 13.73 -40.52 2.20
C ASN A 54 13.58 -39.00 2.35
N LEU A 55 13.16 -38.33 1.28
CA LEU A 55 12.79 -36.93 1.28
C LEU A 55 11.26 -36.79 1.35
N CYS A 56 10.74 -36.32 2.46
CA CYS A 56 9.32 -36.10 2.68
C CYS A 56 8.98 -34.61 2.50
N LEU A 57 8.02 -34.27 1.65
CA LEU A 57 7.53 -32.89 1.48
C LEU A 57 6.12 -32.72 2.07
N TYR A 58 5.94 -31.64 2.84
CA TYR A 58 4.71 -31.30 3.54
C TYR A 58 3.79 -30.44 2.67
N LEU A 59 2.85 -31.10 1.97
CA LEU A 59 2.00 -30.44 0.97
C LEU A 59 1.05 -29.39 1.57
N ASP A 60 0.59 -29.59 2.81
CA ASP A 60 -0.25 -28.65 3.55
C ASP A 60 0.49 -27.34 3.86
N ILE A 61 1.75 -27.42 4.30
CA ILE A 61 2.57 -26.24 4.59
C ILE A 61 2.92 -25.50 3.29
N ILE A 62 3.32 -26.24 2.25
CA ILE A 62 3.61 -25.70 0.92
C ILE A 62 2.38 -24.98 0.34
N PHE A 63 1.20 -25.58 0.49
CA PHE A 63 -0.06 -24.97 0.09
C PHE A 63 -0.31 -23.66 0.84
N GLU A 64 -0.17 -23.66 2.17
CA GLU A 64 -0.39 -22.46 2.99
C GLU A 64 0.58 -21.33 2.63
N LYS A 65 1.84 -21.62 2.27
CA LYS A 65 2.76 -20.61 1.70
C LYS A 65 2.22 -20.01 0.41
N GLY A 66 1.77 -20.84 -0.54
CA GLY A 66 1.16 -20.38 -1.79
C GLY A 66 -0.11 -19.57 -1.57
N TYR A 67 -0.98 -20.03 -0.66
CA TYR A 67 -2.20 -19.32 -0.28
C TYR A 67 -1.91 -17.98 0.37
N TYR A 68 -0.93 -17.90 1.28
CA TYR A 68 -0.52 -16.66 1.92
C TYR A 68 -0.04 -15.63 0.90
N TRP A 69 0.80 -16.04 -0.05
CA TRP A 69 1.28 -15.14 -1.11
C TRP A 69 0.18 -14.68 -2.04
N TRP A 70 -0.70 -15.62 -2.45
CA TRP A 70 -1.89 -15.24 -3.19
C TRP A 70 -2.68 -14.23 -2.38
N PHE A 71 -3.01 -14.50 -1.12
CA PHE A 71 -3.81 -13.65 -0.23
C PHE A 71 -3.28 -12.20 -0.16
N GLN A 72 -1.97 -12.02 0.01
CA GLN A 72 -1.31 -10.71 0.05
C GLN A 72 -1.28 -9.99 -1.31
N SER A 73 -1.37 -10.73 -2.42
CA SER A 73 -1.37 -10.14 -3.76
C SER A 73 -2.70 -9.48 -4.15
N HIS A 74 -2.63 -8.41 -4.92
CA HIS A 74 -3.78 -7.75 -5.55
C HIS A 74 -4.32 -8.48 -6.79
N SER A 75 -3.55 -9.40 -7.37
CA SER A 75 -3.89 -10.10 -8.62
C SER A 75 -3.30 -11.51 -8.69
N GLY A 76 -3.87 -12.36 -9.54
CA GLY A 76 -3.32 -13.66 -9.88
C GLY A 76 -4.11 -14.85 -9.36
N ALA A 77 -3.80 -16.02 -9.94
CA ALA A 77 -4.54 -17.25 -9.70
C ALA A 77 -4.01 -18.00 -8.48
N LEU A 78 -4.88 -18.39 -7.54
CA LEU A 78 -4.46 -19.14 -6.36
C LEU A 78 -3.76 -20.43 -6.76
N ARG A 79 -4.30 -21.16 -7.74
CA ARG A 79 -3.69 -22.40 -8.26
C ARG A 79 -2.28 -22.19 -8.82
N ARG A 80 -1.99 -21.01 -9.39
CA ARG A 80 -0.66 -20.63 -9.87
C ARG A 80 0.30 -20.39 -8.71
N TYR A 81 -0.10 -19.63 -7.69
CA TYR A 81 0.71 -19.43 -6.49
C TYR A 81 1.00 -20.72 -5.74
N VAL A 82 0.02 -21.64 -5.66
CA VAL A 82 0.23 -22.98 -5.09
C VAL A 82 1.25 -23.78 -5.89
N TRP A 83 1.14 -23.76 -7.23
CA TRP A 83 2.12 -24.41 -8.11
C TRP A 83 3.53 -23.83 -7.96
N GLU A 84 3.67 -22.50 -7.97
CA GLU A 84 4.95 -21.81 -7.81
C GLU A 84 5.58 -22.08 -6.44
N SER A 85 4.77 -22.13 -5.38
CA SER A 85 5.23 -22.53 -4.06
C SER A 85 5.69 -23.98 -4.03
N PHE A 86 4.91 -24.91 -4.56
CA PHE A 86 5.33 -26.30 -4.67
C PHE A 86 6.65 -26.45 -5.42
N PHE A 87 6.75 -25.84 -6.59
CA PHE A 87 7.93 -25.97 -7.44
C PHE A 87 9.17 -25.38 -6.75
N ARG A 88 9.05 -24.21 -6.12
CA ARG A 88 10.16 -23.58 -5.38
C ARG A 88 10.62 -24.43 -4.21
N GLU A 89 9.70 -24.83 -3.32
CA GLU A 89 10.06 -25.58 -2.11
C GLU A 89 10.60 -26.97 -2.47
N PHE A 90 10.06 -27.60 -3.53
CA PHE A 90 10.58 -28.86 -4.05
C PHE A 90 12.01 -28.73 -4.58
N ILE A 91 12.31 -27.72 -5.41
CA ILE A 91 13.68 -27.49 -5.88
C ILE A 91 14.61 -27.19 -4.71
N TYR A 92 14.19 -26.36 -3.76
CA TYR A 92 15.02 -26.01 -2.61
C TYR A 92 15.39 -27.24 -1.79
N ALA A 93 14.43 -28.13 -1.55
CA ALA A 93 14.66 -29.40 -0.88
C ALA A 93 15.66 -30.28 -1.66
N LEU A 94 15.48 -30.44 -2.98
CA LEU A 94 16.40 -31.20 -3.82
C LEU A 94 17.81 -30.62 -3.81
N ILE A 95 17.96 -29.30 -3.94
CA ILE A 95 19.27 -28.64 -3.88
C ILE A 95 19.91 -28.87 -2.52
N LYS A 96 19.17 -28.73 -1.42
CA LYS A 96 19.71 -28.95 -0.07
C LYS A 96 20.21 -30.39 0.09
N VAL A 97 19.39 -31.37 -0.29
CA VAL A 97 19.74 -32.80 -0.19
C VAL A 97 20.92 -33.16 -1.11
N SER A 98 21.00 -32.55 -2.30
CA SER A 98 22.14 -32.74 -3.21
C SER A 98 23.47 -32.27 -2.62
N ARG A 99 23.47 -31.44 -1.57
CA ARG A 99 24.67 -30.93 -0.90
C ARG A 99 25.15 -31.80 0.26
N ILE A 100 24.40 -32.85 0.63
CA ILE A 100 24.79 -33.76 1.71
C ILE A 100 26.14 -34.41 1.40
N ASP A 101 27.11 -34.30 2.31
CA ASP A 101 28.35 -35.08 2.24
C ASP A 101 28.04 -36.55 2.55
N THR A 102 28.20 -37.42 1.55
CA THR A 102 27.88 -38.84 1.66
C THR A 102 28.71 -39.55 2.73
N ARG A 103 29.89 -39.03 3.08
CA ARG A 103 30.76 -39.57 4.14
C ARG A 103 30.18 -39.36 5.53
N LEU A 104 29.33 -38.36 5.71
CA LEU A 104 28.74 -37.98 7.00
C LEU A 104 27.33 -38.56 7.22
N ILE A 105 26.77 -39.27 6.23
CA ILE A 105 25.40 -39.85 6.35
C ILE A 105 25.27 -40.79 7.55
N ARG A 106 26.27 -41.66 7.80
CA ARG A 106 26.23 -42.60 8.94
C ARG A 106 26.29 -41.89 10.29
N GLU A 107 27.01 -40.77 10.37
CA GLU A 107 27.08 -39.96 11.58
C GLU A 107 25.77 -39.20 11.78
N ALA A 108 25.20 -38.64 10.70
CA ALA A 108 23.93 -37.94 10.73
C ALA A 108 22.78 -38.81 11.28
N GLN A 109 22.77 -40.12 11.00
CA GLN A 109 21.78 -41.10 11.50
C GLN A 109 21.67 -41.16 13.03
N VAL A 110 22.73 -40.83 13.78
CA VAL A 110 22.72 -40.93 15.26
C VAL A 110 22.65 -39.57 15.95
N VAL A 111 22.69 -38.48 15.19
CA VAL A 111 22.65 -37.11 15.70
C VAL A 111 21.21 -36.59 15.67
N ASP A 112 20.82 -35.84 16.70
CA ASP A 112 19.60 -35.03 16.65
C ASP A 112 19.90 -33.72 15.92
N LEU A 113 19.62 -33.71 14.62
CA LEU A 113 19.95 -32.63 13.69
C LEU A 113 19.09 -31.38 13.86
N ASN A 114 18.08 -31.44 14.74
CA ASN A 114 17.12 -30.34 14.94
C ASN A 114 17.38 -29.54 16.22
N LYS A 115 18.45 -29.88 16.96
CA LYS A 115 18.86 -29.11 18.14
C LYS A 115 19.46 -27.77 17.75
N ALA A 116 19.04 -26.73 18.47
CA ALA A 116 19.56 -25.36 18.31
C ALA A 116 20.86 -25.13 19.09
N ASP A 117 21.77 -26.11 19.11
CA ASP A 117 23.08 -26.01 19.79
C ASP A 117 24.24 -25.88 18.79
N ILE A 118 25.34 -25.27 19.24
CA ILE A 118 26.50 -24.94 18.40
C ILE A 118 27.09 -26.21 17.74
N LYS A 119 27.15 -27.34 18.44
CA LYS A 119 27.75 -28.56 17.88
C LYS A 119 26.91 -29.10 16.73
N THR A 120 25.58 -29.08 16.89
CA THR A 120 24.65 -29.48 15.84
C THR A 120 24.75 -28.55 14.63
N GLN A 121 24.86 -27.24 14.84
CA GLN A 121 25.06 -26.28 13.75
C GLN A 121 26.39 -26.49 13.01
N ASP A 122 27.50 -26.65 13.73
CA ASP A 122 28.81 -26.97 13.14
C ASP A 122 28.77 -28.27 12.33
N PHE A 123 28.02 -29.27 12.80
CA PHE A 123 27.82 -30.52 12.08
C PHE A 123 26.98 -30.32 10.81
N LEU A 124 25.88 -29.59 10.88
CA LEU A 124 25.05 -29.25 9.71
C LEU A 124 25.85 -28.46 8.66
N GLU A 125 26.72 -27.55 9.09
CA GLU A 125 27.62 -26.82 8.20
C GLU A 125 28.58 -27.77 7.48
N LYS A 126 29.17 -28.75 8.16
CA LYS A 126 30.00 -29.78 7.51
C LYS A 126 29.18 -30.67 6.58
N LEU A 127 27.98 -31.05 7.01
CA LEU A 127 27.07 -31.94 6.28
C LEU A 127 26.61 -31.33 4.95
N PHE A 128 26.32 -30.03 4.91
CA PHE A 128 25.82 -29.32 3.72
C PHE A 128 26.85 -28.37 3.07
N GLY A 129 28.01 -28.19 3.70
CA GLY A 129 29.03 -27.18 3.33
C GLY A 129 30.03 -27.64 2.28
N ASN A 130 29.93 -28.87 1.79
CA ASN A 130 30.80 -29.36 0.73
C ASN A 130 30.37 -28.75 -0.63
N VAL A 131 30.73 -27.47 -0.83
CA VAL A 131 30.49 -26.70 -2.05
C VAL A 131 31.61 -26.98 -3.02
N GLY A 132 31.64 -28.19 -3.58
CA GLY A 132 32.46 -28.45 -4.76
C GLY A 132 31.84 -27.73 -5.96
N ASN A 133 31.95 -26.39 -6.04
CA ASN A 133 31.53 -25.51 -7.15
C ASN A 133 30.32 -26.02 -7.97
N SER A 134 29.32 -26.61 -7.31
CA SER A 134 28.32 -27.38 -8.04
C SER A 134 27.35 -26.39 -8.69
N MET A 135 27.27 -26.53 -10.00
CA MET A 135 26.53 -25.77 -11.00
C MET A 135 25.02 -25.56 -10.76
N CYS A 136 24.50 -25.64 -9.53
CA CYS A 136 23.13 -25.24 -9.20
C CYS A 136 22.90 -23.71 -9.26
N ALA A 137 23.78 -22.98 -9.95
CA ALA A 137 23.64 -21.56 -10.26
C ALA A 137 22.64 -21.27 -11.40
N SER A 138 22.08 -22.30 -12.06
CA SER A 138 21.36 -22.13 -13.34
C SER A 138 19.84 -22.07 -13.26
N ILE A 139 19.18 -22.64 -12.25
CA ILE A 139 17.73 -22.42 -12.13
C ILE A 139 17.54 -21.02 -11.57
N SER A 140 17.39 -20.05 -12.47
CA SER A 140 16.92 -18.71 -12.12
C SER A 140 15.46 -18.82 -11.67
N LEU A 141 15.27 -19.36 -10.46
CA LEU A 141 13.99 -19.82 -9.91
C LEU A 141 12.88 -18.82 -10.18
N ARG A 142 13.13 -17.51 -10.07
CA ARG A 142 12.11 -16.49 -10.29
C ARG A 142 11.66 -16.31 -11.76
N THR A 143 12.53 -16.44 -12.76
CA THR A 143 12.15 -16.11 -14.14
C THR A 143 11.67 -17.32 -14.94
N GLU A 144 12.15 -18.52 -14.61
CA GLU A 144 11.75 -19.75 -15.31
C GLU A 144 10.43 -20.32 -14.80
N LEU A 145 10.14 -20.20 -13.49
CA LEU A 145 8.88 -20.63 -12.88
C LEU A 145 7.65 -20.02 -13.57
N SER A 146 7.73 -18.72 -13.89
CA SER A 146 6.65 -18.00 -14.58
C SER A 146 6.40 -18.52 -16.00
N LYS A 147 7.36 -19.18 -16.64
CA LYS A 147 7.16 -19.69 -18.01
C LYS A 147 6.50 -21.06 -18.04
N GLU A 148 6.47 -21.77 -16.91
CA GLU A 148 5.93 -23.11 -16.84
C GLU A 148 4.41 -23.14 -16.94
N ASN A 149 3.89 -24.10 -17.70
CA ASN A 149 2.45 -24.30 -17.80
C ASN A 149 1.90 -24.90 -16.51
N LEU A 150 0.71 -24.47 -16.11
CA LEU A 150 0.04 -25.07 -14.97
C LEU A 150 -0.33 -26.52 -15.29
N PRO A 151 0.04 -27.50 -14.43
CA PRO A 151 -0.38 -28.88 -14.62
C PRO A 151 -1.91 -29.01 -14.62
N LYS A 152 -2.45 -29.94 -15.42
CA LYS A 152 -3.91 -30.22 -15.44
C LYS A 152 -4.43 -30.62 -14.05
N SER A 153 -3.62 -31.34 -13.28
CA SER A 153 -3.87 -31.69 -11.88
C SER A 153 -2.62 -31.43 -11.04
N LEU A 154 -2.82 -30.91 -9.84
CA LEU A 154 -1.82 -30.77 -8.79
C LEU A 154 -1.89 -31.92 -7.76
N GLY A 155 -2.65 -32.98 -8.05
CA GLY A 155 -2.84 -34.13 -7.16
C GLY A 155 -3.51 -33.72 -5.85
N TYR A 156 -2.90 -34.08 -4.72
CA TYR A 156 -3.45 -33.76 -3.39
C TYR A 156 -3.59 -32.26 -3.12
N LEU A 157 -2.76 -31.41 -3.73
CA LEU A 157 -2.90 -29.96 -3.62
C LEU A 157 -4.23 -29.45 -4.20
N ASP A 158 -4.84 -30.14 -5.18
CA ASP A 158 -6.17 -29.80 -5.68
C ASP A 158 -7.24 -30.04 -4.58
N LYS A 159 -7.04 -31.01 -3.67
CA LYS A 159 -7.93 -31.25 -2.53
C LYS A 159 -7.86 -30.08 -1.54
N LEU A 160 -6.65 -29.70 -1.12
CA LEU A 160 -6.42 -28.55 -0.22
C LEU A 160 -6.95 -27.24 -0.83
N TYR A 161 -6.75 -27.07 -2.13
CA TYR A 161 -7.31 -25.94 -2.88
C TYR A 161 -8.83 -25.87 -2.77
N ASN A 162 -9.54 -26.98 -2.99
CA ASN A 162 -11.00 -27.02 -2.90
C ASN A 162 -11.49 -26.82 -1.46
N GLU A 163 -10.85 -27.45 -0.47
CA GLU A 163 -11.13 -27.24 0.96
C GLU A 163 -11.03 -25.74 1.30
N LYS A 164 -10.00 -25.05 0.78
CA LYS A 164 -9.81 -23.62 1.02
C LYS A 164 -10.88 -22.75 0.36
N LEU A 165 -11.34 -23.12 -0.83
CA LEU A 165 -12.47 -22.42 -1.46
C LEU A 165 -13.78 -22.58 -0.69
N ASP A 166 -14.01 -23.76 -0.10
CA ASP A 166 -15.17 -24.00 0.76
C ASP A 166 -15.08 -23.19 2.05
N GLU A 167 -13.90 -23.08 2.67
CA GLU A 167 -13.67 -22.16 3.80
C GLU A 167 -13.99 -20.71 3.43
N LEU A 168 -13.51 -20.24 2.28
CA LEU A 168 -13.78 -18.89 1.80
C LEU A 168 -15.27 -18.65 1.53
N LYS A 169 -16.00 -19.66 1.03
CA LYS A 169 -17.45 -19.61 0.84
C LYS A 169 -18.18 -19.41 2.18
N VAL A 170 -17.78 -20.13 3.22
CA VAL A 170 -18.34 -19.98 4.57
C VAL A 170 -18.05 -18.58 5.12
N LYS A 171 -16.80 -18.10 5.00
CA LYS A 171 -16.42 -16.75 5.45
C LYS A 171 -17.16 -15.64 4.69
N LEU A 172 -17.36 -15.81 3.38
CA LEU A 172 -18.14 -14.89 2.54
C LEU A 172 -19.60 -14.79 3.01
N THR A 173 -20.23 -15.93 3.30
CA THR A 173 -21.62 -15.98 3.79
C THR A 173 -21.77 -15.24 5.13
N ARG A 174 -20.74 -15.32 5.98
CA ARG A 174 -20.67 -14.61 7.27
C ARG A 174 -20.21 -13.14 7.17
N ARG A 175 -19.96 -12.63 5.96
CA ARG A 175 -19.40 -11.28 5.69
C ARG A 175 -18.05 -11.02 6.39
N LEU A 176 -17.25 -12.07 6.58
CA LEU A 176 -15.94 -12.02 7.27
C LEU A 176 -14.76 -11.80 6.31
N ILE A 177 -15.00 -11.43 5.05
CA ILE A 177 -13.94 -11.22 4.06
C ILE A 177 -13.97 -9.82 3.48
N THR A 178 -12.79 -9.30 3.15
CA THR A 178 -12.63 -7.99 2.50
C THR A 178 -13.19 -8.01 1.08
N HIS A 179 -13.48 -6.82 0.54
CA HIS A 179 -13.92 -6.67 -0.85
C HIS A 179 -12.91 -7.26 -1.86
N ASN A 180 -11.60 -7.05 -1.62
CA ASN A 180 -10.55 -7.61 -2.47
C ASN A 180 -10.57 -9.14 -2.45
N LEU A 181 -10.62 -9.77 -1.27
CA LEU A 181 -10.66 -11.22 -1.17
C LEU A 181 -11.93 -11.81 -1.79
N LYS A 182 -13.07 -11.14 -1.64
CA LYS A 182 -14.32 -11.49 -2.32
C LYS A 182 -14.16 -11.51 -3.85
N SER A 183 -13.55 -10.47 -4.42
CA SER A 183 -13.29 -10.39 -5.87
C SER A 183 -12.41 -11.55 -6.35
N LYS A 184 -11.31 -11.83 -5.62
CA LYS A 184 -10.39 -12.91 -5.93
C LYS A 184 -11.06 -14.28 -5.86
N TYR A 185 -11.84 -14.54 -4.81
CA TYR A 185 -12.64 -15.77 -4.69
C TYR A 185 -13.55 -16.00 -5.91
N TYR A 186 -14.30 -14.98 -6.37
CA TYR A 186 -15.14 -15.14 -7.55
C TYR A 186 -14.34 -15.37 -8.84
N ASN A 187 -13.16 -14.75 -8.97
CA ASN A 187 -12.28 -15.02 -10.11
C ASN A 187 -11.82 -16.48 -10.12
N GLU A 188 -11.50 -17.05 -8.95
CA GLU A 188 -11.16 -18.47 -8.82
C GLU A 188 -12.30 -19.41 -9.25
N LEU A 189 -13.54 -19.13 -8.82
CA LEU A 189 -14.72 -19.89 -9.25
C LEU A 189 -14.93 -19.85 -10.77
N ARG A 190 -14.69 -18.69 -11.40
CA ARG A 190 -14.77 -18.54 -12.86
C ARG A 190 -13.71 -19.39 -13.57
N LYS A 191 -12.48 -19.40 -13.07
CA LYS A 191 -11.38 -20.21 -13.62
C LYS A 191 -11.66 -21.70 -13.52
N LEU A 192 -12.24 -22.14 -12.39
CA LEU A 192 -12.68 -23.53 -12.20
C LEU A 192 -13.70 -23.97 -13.26
N LYS A 193 -14.70 -23.13 -13.57
CA LYS A 193 -15.69 -23.42 -14.64
C LYS A 193 -15.04 -23.59 -16.02
N HIS A 194 -13.86 -23.00 -16.23
CA HIS A 194 -13.09 -23.12 -17.46
C HIS A 194 -11.92 -24.11 -17.36
N HIS A 195 -11.91 -24.96 -16.34
CA HIS A 195 -10.84 -25.94 -16.08
C HIS A 195 -9.44 -25.32 -16.12
N TYR A 196 -9.30 -24.07 -15.65
CA TYR A 196 -8.03 -23.34 -15.66
C TYR A 196 -7.35 -23.18 -17.03
N LYS A 197 -8.08 -23.35 -18.13
CA LYS A 197 -7.57 -23.04 -19.47
C LYS A 197 -7.07 -21.59 -19.57
N TYR A 198 -7.64 -20.72 -18.74
CA TYR A 198 -7.23 -19.33 -18.59
C TYR A 198 -7.01 -19.02 -17.11
N GLU A 199 -5.79 -18.65 -16.76
CA GLU A 199 -5.36 -18.45 -15.38
C GLU A 199 -5.72 -17.05 -14.85
N TYR A 200 -5.92 -16.08 -15.74
CA TYR A 200 -6.17 -14.68 -15.36
C TYR A 200 -7.44 -14.16 -16.00
N THR A 201 -8.12 -13.28 -15.27
CA THR A 201 -9.21 -12.45 -15.76
C THR A 201 -8.70 -11.06 -16.12
N LEU A 202 -9.39 -10.35 -17.01
CA LEU A 202 -9.08 -8.94 -17.30
C LEU A 202 -9.16 -8.08 -16.03
N SER A 203 -10.09 -8.38 -15.13
CA SER A 203 -10.18 -7.68 -13.84
C SER A 203 -8.93 -7.82 -12.98
N GLU A 204 -8.24 -8.95 -13.05
CA GLU A 204 -6.94 -9.13 -12.36
C GLU A 204 -5.82 -8.32 -13.01
N LEU A 205 -5.84 -8.17 -14.34
CA LEU A 205 -4.91 -7.28 -15.05
C LEU A 205 -5.16 -5.81 -14.70
N VAL A 206 -6.42 -5.39 -14.66
CA VAL A 206 -6.79 -4.04 -14.21
C VAL A 206 -6.33 -3.82 -12.77
N ASN A 207 -6.61 -4.76 -11.87
CA ASN A 207 -6.15 -4.70 -10.47
C ASN A 207 -4.62 -4.61 -10.36
N TYR A 208 -3.90 -5.38 -11.17
CA TYR A 208 -2.43 -5.29 -11.22
C TYR A 208 -1.97 -3.87 -11.58
N CYS A 209 -2.63 -3.23 -12.54
CA CYS A 209 -2.32 -1.87 -12.94
C CYS A 209 -2.63 -0.87 -11.82
N ILE A 210 -3.84 -0.89 -11.26
CA ILE A 210 -4.31 0.13 -10.28
C ILE A 210 -3.75 -0.05 -8.86
N HIS A 211 -3.30 -1.24 -8.49
CA HIS A 211 -2.66 -1.52 -7.19
C HIS A 211 -1.14 -1.66 -7.33
N SER A 212 -0.56 -1.07 -8.37
CA SER A 212 0.89 -0.92 -8.46
C SER A 212 1.38 0.09 -7.43
N THR A 213 2.65 -0.02 -7.03
CA THR A 213 3.28 0.91 -6.09
C THR A 213 3.19 2.37 -6.53
N HIS A 214 3.10 2.63 -7.85
CA HIS A 214 2.92 3.97 -8.42
C HIS A 214 1.56 4.59 -8.03
N PHE A 215 0.50 3.78 -8.04
CA PHE A 215 -0.83 4.26 -7.70
C PHE A 215 -1.20 4.03 -6.25
N GLU A 216 -0.59 3.08 -5.55
CA GLU A 216 -0.83 2.92 -4.12
C GLU A 216 -0.40 4.16 -3.34
N SER A 217 0.73 4.77 -3.68
CA SER A 217 1.08 6.09 -3.12
C SER A 217 0.01 7.11 -3.48
N PHE A 218 -0.43 7.16 -4.73
CA PHE A 218 -1.48 8.09 -5.15
C PHE A 218 -2.80 7.88 -4.37
N PHE A 219 -3.24 6.62 -4.20
CA PHE A 219 -4.52 6.25 -3.59
C PHE A 219 -4.52 6.23 -2.07
N LYS A 220 -3.38 5.91 -1.44
CA LYS A 220 -3.22 6.03 0.01
C LYS A 220 -3.55 7.43 0.50
N TYR A 221 -3.43 8.40 -0.41
CA TYR A 221 -3.46 9.82 -0.14
C TYR A 221 -4.68 10.54 -0.74
N ASN A 222 -5.26 10.02 -1.84
CA ASN A 222 -6.24 10.78 -2.62
C ASN A 222 -7.66 10.23 -2.71
N SER A 223 -7.99 9.06 -2.18
CA SER A 223 -9.15 8.35 -2.74
C SER A 223 -10.32 8.11 -1.81
N SER A 224 -11.30 9.00 -1.97
CA SER A 224 -12.71 8.62 -1.95
C SER A 224 -12.94 7.37 -2.82
N ARG A 225 -13.97 6.59 -2.49
CA ARG A 225 -14.28 5.32 -3.16
C ARG A 225 -14.57 5.55 -4.66
N GLU A 226 -15.12 6.70 -4.98
CA GLU A 226 -15.52 7.18 -6.30
C GLU A 226 -14.29 7.29 -7.21
N LEU A 227 -13.21 7.91 -6.73
CA LEU A 227 -11.99 8.10 -7.51
C LEU A 227 -11.33 6.76 -7.88
N LYS A 228 -11.32 5.78 -6.96
CA LYS A 228 -10.81 4.43 -7.27
C LYS A 228 -11.65 3.75 -8.34
N GLN A 229 -12.97 3.93 -8.30
CA GLN A 229 -13.88 3.36 -9.30
C GLN A 229 -13.69 4.00 -10.67
N GLU A 230 -13.51 5.33 -10.71
CA GLU A 230 -13.21 6.07 -11.93
C GLU A 230 -11.92 5.56 -12.58
N TYR A 231 -10.82 5.47 -11.83
CA TYR A 231 -9.57 4.97 -12.38
C TYR A 231 -9.60 3.48 -12.73
N TYR A 232 -10.36 2.66 -11.99
CA TYR A 232 -10.59 1.28 -12.39
C TYR A 232 -11.28 1.20 -13.76
N LYS A 233 -12.32 2.02 -13.97
CA LYS A 233 -13.04 2.10 -15.25
C LYS A 233 -12.10 2.57 -16.37
N MET A 234 -11.34 3.62 -16.12
CA MET A 234 -10.40 4.17 -17.10
C MET A 234 -9.27 3.19 -17.44
N ALA A 235 -8.66 2.55 -16.44
CA ALA A 235 -7.65 1.52 -16.67
C ALA A 235 -8.22 0.35 -17.49
N LYS A 236 -9.47 -0.07 -17.21
CA LYS A 236 -10.15 -1.09 -18.00
C LYS A 236 -10.35 -0.67 -19.46
N GLU A 237 -10.78 0.56 -19.71
CA GLU A 237 -10.96 1.12 -21.07
C GLU A 237 -9.64 1.17 -21.82
N LEU A 238 -8.60 1.76 -21.23
CA LEU A 238 -7.25 1.84 -21.81
C LEU A 238 -6.66 0.46 -22.14
N ILE A 239 -6.84 -0.51 -21.26
CA ILE A 239 -6.37 -1.88 -21.50
C ILE A 239 -7.16 -2.50 -22.66
N LEU A 240 -8.48 -2.32 -22.74
CA LEU A 240 -9.28 -2.85 -23.85
C LEU A 240 -8.89 -2.22 -25.18
N GLU A 241 -8.71 -0.90 -25.24
CA GLU A 241 -8.23 -0.19 -26.43
C GLU A 241 -6.84 -0.67 -26.87
N PHE A 242 -5.92 -0.85 -25.92
CA PHE A 242 -4.61 -1.43 -26.19
C PHE A 242 -4.76 -2.83 -26.82
N LEU A 243 -5.57 -3.70 -26.23
CA LEU A 243 -5.75 -5.06 -26.73
C LEU A 243 -6.39 -5.09 -28.12
N GLU A 244 -7.33 -4.20 -28.40
CA GLU A 244 -7.96 -4.05 -29.71
C GLU A 244 -6.96 -3.54 -30.76
N LYS A 245 -6.21 -2.48 -30.43
CA LYS A 245 -5.17 -1.89 -31.30
C LYS A 245 -4.14 -2.92 -31.77
N TYR A 246 -3.76 -3.85 -30.89
CA TYR A 246 -2.80 -4.91 -31.21
C TYR A 246 -3.47 -6.24 -31.61
N ASN A 247 -4.78 -6.25 -31.87
CA ASN A 247 -5.57 -7.42 -32.28
C ASN A 247 -5.38 -8.64 -31.35
N ILE A 248 -5.23 -8.38 -30.04
CA ILE A 248 -5.06 -9.41 -29.02
C ILE A 248 -6.45 -9.96 -28.66
N LYS A 249 -6.78 -11.13 -29.22
CA LYS A 249 -8.07 -11.78 -29.00
C LYS A 249 -8.17 -12.36 -27.59
N LEU A 250 -8.99 -11.74 -26.74
CA LEU A 250 -9.35 -12.29 -25.44
C LEU A 250 -10.46 -13.33 -25.55
N LYS A 251 -10.41 -14.36 -24.69
CA LYS A 251 -11.54 -15.28 -24.56
C LYS A 251 -12.64 -14.61 -23.72
N LYS A 252 -13.87 -14.65 -24.25
CA LYS A 252 -15.08 -14.15 -23.58
C LYS A 252 -15.83 -15.30 -22.92
N TYR A 253 -16.45 -15.01 -21.79
CA TYR A 253 -17.45 -15.87 -21.15
C TYR A 253 -18.52 -14.99 -20.53
N GLN A 254 -19.79 -15.34 -20.74
CA GLN A 254 -20.93 -14.70 -20.12
C GLN A 254 -21.38 -15.52 -18.92
N ASP A 255 -21.56 -14.86 -17.77
CA ASP A 255 -22.12 -15.50 -16.60
C ASP A 255 -23.66 -15.54 -16.65
N SER A 256 -24.28 -16.10 -15.60
CA SER A 256 -25.73 -16.21 -15.49
C SER A 256 -26.45 -14.86 -15.38
N LEU A 257 -25.73 -13.77 -15.14
CA LEU A 257 -26.25 -12.40 -15.09
C LEU A 257 -25.96 -11.67 -16.41
N ASN A 258 -25.59 -12.39 -17.48
CA ASN A 258 -25.23 -11.85 -18.78
C ASN A 258 -24.03 -10.87 -18.73
N CYS A 259 -23.24 -10.91 -17.66
CA CYS A 259 -22.02 -10.10 -17.56
C CYS A 259 -20.91 -10.77 -18.36
N THR A 260 -20.25 -10.01 -19.24
CA THR A 260 -19.15 -10.50 -20.05
C THR A 260 -17.83 -10.39 -19.29
N HIS A 261 -17.18 -11.53 -19.10
CA HIS A 261 -15.86 -11.65 -18.49
C HIS A 261 -14.83 -12.00 -19.57
N TYR A 262 -13.64 -11.46 -19.40
CA TYR A 262 -12.53 -11.65 -20.32
C TYR A 262 -11.39 -12.39 -19.62
N PHE A 263 -10.74 -13.28 -20.37
CA PHE A 263 -9.76 -14.22 -19.84
C PHE A 263 -8.47 -14.20 -20.63
N LEU A 264 -7.36 -14.41 -19.91
CA LEU A 264 -6.00 -14.44 -20.41
C LEU A 264 -5.29 -15.72 -19.95
N THR A 265 -4.47 -16.28 -20.83
CA THR A 265 -3.48 -17.29 -20.47
C THR A 265 -2.32 -16.64 -19.72
N HIS A 266 -1.62 -17.38 -18.85
CA HIS A 266 -0.46 -16.84 -18.14
C HIS A 266 0.61 -16.21 -19.06
N PRO A 267 1.04 -16.84 -20.17
CA PRO A 267 2.04 -16.23 -21.06
C PRO A 267 1.60 -14.89 -21.65
N LEU A 268 0.30 -14.78 -21.97
CA LEU A 268 -0.26 -13.52 -22.47
C LEU A 268 -0.27 -12.45 -21.39
N PHE A 269 -0.73 -12.79 -20.17
CA PHE A 269 -0.75 -11.87 -19.03
C PHE A 269 0.65 -11.32 -18.74
N GLU A 270 1.65 -12.19 -18.62
CA GLU A 270 3.04 -11.81 -18.35
C GLU A 270 3.61 -10.91 -19.46
N ARG A 271 3.28 -11.19 -20.73
CA ARG A 271 3.75 -10.39 -21.87
C ARG A 271 3.19 -8.97 -21.87
N ILE A 272 1.96 -8.76 -21.41
CA ILE A 272 1.28 -7.47 -21.56
C ILE A 272 1.21 -6.64 -20.27
N LYS A 273 1.34 -7.26 -19.09
CA LYS A 273 1.06 -6.59 -17.81
C LYS A 273 1.89 -5.33 -17.58
N SER A 274 3.17 -5.35 -17.93
CA SER A 274 4.07 -4.19 -17.76
C SER A 274 3.73 -3.06 -18.72
N VAL A 275 3.38 -3.38 -19.97
CA VAL A 275 2.96 -2.39 -20.98
C VAL A 275 1.63 -1.76 -20.58
N CYS A 276 0.66 -2.58 -20.17
CA CYS A 276 -0.63 -2.11 -19.66
C CYS A 276 -0.44 -1.20 -18.44
N LEU A 277 0.43 -1.58 -17.50
CA LEU A 277 0.77 -0.74 -16.34
C LEU A 277 1.35 0.60 -16.78
N GLN A 278 2.31 0.63 -17.71
CA GLN A 278 2.91 1.88 -18.20
C GLN A 278 1.88 2.79 -18.88
N ILE A 279 0.99 2.23 -19.71
CA ILE A 279 -0.10 2.98 -20.33
C ILE A 279 -1.01 3.57 -19.26
N CYS A 280 -1.46 2.75 -18.30
CA CYS A 280 -2.31 3.23 -17.22
C CYS A 280 -1.61 4.34 -16.40
N VAL A 281 -0.33 4.16 -16.05
CA VAL A 281 0.47 5.17 -15.32
C VAL A 281 0.52 6.48 -16.09
N SER A 282 0.89 6.44 -17.36
CA SER A 282 0.98 7.64 -18.21
C SER A 282 -0.36 8.38 -18.27
N GLU A 283 -1.42 7.68 -18.65
CA GLU A 283 -2.74 8.31 -18.88
C GLU A 283 -3.41 8.78 -17.59
N ILE A 284 -3.31 8.00 -16.51
CA ILE A 284 -3.83 8.43 -15.20
C ILE A 284 -3.05 9.63 -14.66
N GLN A 285 -1.72 9.67 -14.84
CA GLN A 285 -0.92 10.83 -14.44
C GLN A 285 -1.28 12.07 -15.26
N ILE A 286 -1.43 11.93 -16.58
CA ILE A 286 -1.88 13.03 -17.45
C ILE A 286 -3.23 13.56 -16.97
N LYS A 287 -4.21 12.68 -16.75
CA LYS A 287 -5.53 13.09 -16.27
C LYS A 287 -5.49 13.71 -14.87
N SER A 288 -4.67 13.18 -13.97
CA SER A 288 -4.48 13.79 -12.64
C SER A 288 -3.86 15.19 -12.76
N LEU A 289 -2.96 15.42 -13.72
CA LEU A 289 -2.40 16.74 -13.99
C LEU A 289 -3.44 17.66 -14.64
N GLU A 290 -4.34 17.15 -15.46
CA GLU A 290 -5.48 17.90 -16.02
C GLU A 290 -6.44 18.34 -14.91
N HIS A 291 -6.87 17.43 -14.03
CA HIS A 291 -7.69 17.78 -12.87
C HIS A 291 -6.98 18.80 -11.97
N TYR A 292 -5.67 18.70 -11.79
CA TYR A 292 -4.90 19.70 -11.07
C TYR A 292 -4.86 21.04 -11.80
N LYS A 293 -4.76 21.07 -13.14
CA LYS A 293 -4.81 22.31 -13.92
C LYS A 293 -6.16 22.99 -13.77
N GLU A 294 -7.26 22.24 -13.86
CA GLU A 294 -8.62 22.74 -13.62
C GLU A 294 -8.75 23.30 -12.20
N PHE A 295 -8.32 22.53 -11.20
CA PHE A 295 -8.32 22.95 -9.80
C PHE A 295 -7.50 24.24 -9.59
N LYS A 296 -6.30 24.31 -10.16
CA LYS A 296 -5.43 25.49 -10.09
C LYS A 296 -6.06 26.70 -10.77
N GLN A 297 -6.72 26.49 -11.92
CA GLN A 297 -7.38 27.56 -12.66
C GLN A 297 -8.60 28.09 -11.90
N PHE A 298 -9.42 27.19 -11.33
CA PHE A 298 -10.59 27.55 -10.54
C PHE A 298 -10.18 28.34 -9.29
N TYR A 299 -9.14 27.88 -8.57
CA TYR A 299 -8.57 28.55 -7.40
C TYR A 299 -7.35 29.42 -7.75
N SER A 300 -7.38 30.13 -8.88
CA SER A 300 -6.27 30.99 -9.32
C SER A 300 -6.24 32.36 -8.65
N LYS A 301 -7.31 32.75 -7.95
CA LYS A 301 -7.47 34.05 -7.30
C LYS A 301 -7.67 33.90 -5.79
N CYS A 302 -6.95 34.69 -5.00
CA CYS A 302 -7.13 34.71 -3.55
C CYS A 302 -8.55 35.21 -3.22
N PRO A 303 -9.36 34.45 -2.45
CA PRO A 303 -10.73 34.83 -2.13
C PRO A 303 -10.84 36.00 -1.14
N ILE A 304 -9.72 36.35 -0.48
CA ILE A 304 -9.64 37.43 0.51
C ILE A 304 -9.16 38.73 -0.15
N CYS A 305 -7.93 38.75 -0.67
CA CYS A 305 -7.32 39.97 -1.22
C CYS A 305 -7.48 40.14 -2.74
N GLY A 306 -8.04 39.14 -3.44
CA GLY A 306 -8.24 39.19 -4.88
C GLY A 306 -6.98 39.09 -5.74
N LYS A 307 -5.80 38.85 -5.13
CA LYS A 307 -4.55 38.65 -5.87
C LYS A 307 -4.68 37.43 -6.80
N GLU A 308 -4.41 37.64 -8.09
CA GLU A 308 -4.40 36.59 -9.12
C GLU A 308 -3.07 35.83 -9.11
N ASN A 309 -3.07 34.65 -9.74
CA ASN A 309 -1.93 33.74 -9.81
C ASN A 309 -1.33 33.47 -8.43
N ILE A 310 -2.21 33.12 -7.48
CA ILE A 310 -1.78 32.73 -6.15
C ILE A 310 -0.70 31.67 -6.23
N ASN A 311 0.25 31.76 -5.29
CA ASN A 311 1.49 30.99 -5.28
C ASN A 311 1.20 29.51 -5.64
N GLN A 312 1.71 29.08 -6.80
CA GLN A 312 1.58 27.71 -7.31
C GLN A 312 1.86 26.67 -6.22
N VAL A 313 2.82 27.00 -5.35
CA VAL A 313 3.22 26.20 -4.19
C VAL A 313 2.06 25.89 -3.24
N ASN A 314 1.12 26.81 -3.00
CA ASN A 314 -0.01 26.57 -2.07
C ASN A 314 -1.06 25.64 -2.69
N CYS A 315 -1.41 25.83 -3.96
CA CYS A 315 -2.29 24.92 -4.68
C CYS A 315 -1.69 23.51 -4.75
N GLU A 316 -0.39 23.39 -5.04
CA GLU A 316 0.31 22.11 -5.05
C GLU A 316 0.36 21.48 -3.66
N LYS A 317 0.69 22.25 -2.62
CA LYS A 317 0.70 21.80 -1.22
C LYS A 317 -0.67 21.26 -0.83
N ILE A 318 -1.76 21.98 -1.11
CA ILE A 318 -3.11 21.53 -0.73
C ILE A 318 -3.53 20.31 -1.56
N TYR A 319 -3.28 20.32 -2.87
CA TYR A 319 -3.78 19.28 -3.77
C TYR A 319 -3.00 17.95 -3.67
N PHE A 320 -1.68 18.01 -3.46
CA PHE A 320 -0.82 16.82 -3.43
C PHE A 320 -0.40 16.37 -2.03
N SER A 321 -0.64 17.16 -0.96
CA SER A 321 -0.28 16.78 0.42
C SER A 321 -1.46 16.21 1.21
N ASN A 322 -1.17 15.15 1.97
CA ASN A 322 -2.11 14.55 2.92
C ASN A 322 -2.46 15.44 4.10
N LYS A 323 -1.55 16.36 4.46
CA LYS A 323 -1.74 17.25 5.61
C LYS A 323 -3.00 18.11 5.46
N PHE A 324 -3.46 18.33 4.22
CA PHE A 324 -4.58 19.19 3.88
C PHE A 324 -5.74 18.43 3.24
N ASN A 325 -5.89 17.11 3.47
CA ASN A 325 -6.92 16.32 2.78
C ASN A 325 -8.35 16.86 3.05
N TYR A 326 -8.64 17.31 4.27
CA TYR A 326 -9.92 17.95 4.61
C TYR A 326 -10.19 19.20 3.74
N PHE A 327 -9.21 20.10 3.60
CA PHE A 327 -9.33 21.28 2.77
C PHE A 327 -9.48 20.93 1.30
N LYS A 328 -8.68 19.97 0.82
CA LYS A 328 -8.72 19.51 -0.56
C LYS A 328 -10.09 18.93 -0.93
N GLU A 329 -10.67 18.05 -0.10
CA GLU A 329 -12.00 17.48 -0.33
C GLU A 329 -13.06 18.58 -0.37
N THR A 330 -13.03 19.50 0.59
CA THR A 330 -13.95 20.65 0.66
C THR A 330 -13.84 21.54 -0.59
N LEU A 331 -12.62 21.83 -1.06
CA LEU A 331 -12.38 22.62 -2.27
C LEU A 331 -12.88 21.87 -3.51
N ILE A 332 -12.60 20.58 -3.66
CA ILE A 332 -13.09 19.79 -4.81
C ILE A 332 -14.63 19.79 -4.84
N GLU A 333 -15.29 19.60 -3.69
CA GLU A 333 -16.75 19.69 -3.60
C GLU A 333 -17.28 21.07 -4.01
N GLY A 334 -16.67 22.15 -3.51
CA GLY A 334 -17.04 23.52 -3.89
C GLY A 334 -16.87 23.77 -5.39
N MET A 335 -15.76 23.31 -5.98
CA MET A 335 -15.50 23.41 -7.41
C MET A 335 -16.56 22.68 -8.26
N HIS A 336 -17.13 21.59 -7.76
CA HIS A 336 -18.21 20.87 -8.47
C HIS A 336 -19.59 21.51 -8.29
N GLN A 337 -19.77 22.38 -7.29
CA GLN A 337 -21.05 23.04 -6.99
C GLN A 337 -21.23 24.38 -7.71
N ALA A 338 -20.16 24.95 -8.27
CA ALA A 338 -20.17 26.28 -8.88
C ALA A 338 -19.39 26.31 -10.20
N GLU A 339 -19.80 27.15 -11.15
CA GLU A 339 -19.09 27.32 -12.41
C GLU A 339 -17.85 28.21 -12.25
N ALA A 340 -17.89 29.12 -11.28
CA ALA A 340 -16.80 30.04 -10.97
C ALA A 340 -16.62 30.24 -9.47
N LEU A 341 -15.37 30.50 -9.04
CA LEU A 341 -15.04 30.79 -7.64
C LEU A 341 -15.86 31.95 -7.06
N ALA A 342 -16.24 32.92 -7.89
CA ALA A 342 -17.03 34.08 -7.46
C ALA A 342 -18.42 33.70 -6.93
N GLU A 343 -19.01 32.58 -7.34
CA GLU A 343 -20.32 32.12 -6.87
C GLU A 343 -20.26 31.55 -5.45
N LEU A 344 -19.10 31.02 -5.06
CA LEU A 344 -18.84 30.50 -3.71
C LEU A 344 -18.45 31.60 -2.71
N ASN A 345 -18.25 32.83 -3.18
CA ASN A 345 -17.80 33.96 -2.38
C ASN A 345 -18.86 35.06 -2.37
N ASN A 346 -19.03 35.74 -1.24
CA ASN A 346 -19.90 36.91 -1.17
C ASN A 346 -19.23 38.05 -0.38
N LYS A 347 -20.00 39.09 -0.04
CA LYS A 347 -19.47 40.24 0.69
C LYS A 347 -19.07 39.90 2.12
N GLU A 348 -19.70 38.90 2.73
CA GLU A 348 -19.53 38.52 4.14
C GLU A 348 -18.63 37.29 4.30
N HIS A 349 -18.61 36.39 3.33
CA HIS A 349 -17.93 35.09 3.41
C HIS A 349 -16.92 34.93 2.29
N TYR A 350 -15.81 34.25 2.60
CA TYR A 350 -14.83 33.81 1.61
C TYR A 350 -14.76 32.28 1.56
N PHE A 351 -14.47 31.76 0.37
CA PHE A 351 -14.22 30.35 0.10
C PHE A 351 -13.16 30.22 -1.01
N GLY A 352 -12.10 29.46 -0.78
CA GLY A 352 -11.06 29.19 -1.77
C GLY A 352 -9.67 29.07 -1.14
N ILE A 353 -8.63 29.11 -1.96
CA ILE A 353 -7.24 29.01 -1.49
C ILE A 353 -6.70 30.43 -1.22
N PRO A 354 -6.42 30.82 0.03
CA PRO A 354 -5.81 32.11 0.29
C PRO A 354 -4.36 32.18 -0.21
N CYS A 355 -3.90 33.39 -0.56
CA CYS A 355 -2.47 33.62 -0.76
C CYS A 355 -1.70 33.39 0.54
N GLU A 356 -0.37 33.22 0.47
CA GLU A 356 0.44 32.90 1.66
C GLU A 356 0.24 33.86 2.83
N GLU A 357 0.20 35.17 2.56
CA GLU A 357 -0.07 36.21 3.56
C GLU A 357 -1.49 36.10 4.15
N CYS A 358 -2.50 35.88 3.30
CA CYS A 358 -3.88 35.73 3.77
C CYS A 358 -4.10 34.39 4.50
N PHE A 359 -3.45 33.31 4.08
CA PHE A 359 -3.55 32.00 4.72
C PHE A 359 -2.91 32.01 6.09
N TYR A 360 -1.82 32.74 6.23
CA TYR A 360 -1.14 32.98 7.50
C TYR A 360 -2.05 33.67 8.54
N LEU A 361 -2.91 34.60 8.08
CA LEU A 361 -3.94 35.25 8.90
C LEU A 361 -5.14 34.33 9.13
N ALA A 362 -5.79 33.88 8.06
CA ALA A 362 -7.05 33.15 8.09
C ALA A 362 -6.95 31.75 8.72
N ARG A 363 -5.82 31.07 8.49
CA ARG A 363 -5.57 29.66 8.82
C ARG A 363 -6.66 28.69 8.35
N ASN A 364 -7.46 29.10 7.37
CA ASN A 364 -8.58 28.33 6.85
C ASN A 364 -8.83 28.66 5.36
N ILE A 365 -9.61 27.83 4.68
CA ILE A 365 -10.02 28.00 3.28
C ILE A 365 -11.40 28.65 3.15
N GLN A 366 -12.14 28.75 4.24
CA GLN A 366 -13.45 29.37 4.30
C GLN A 366 -13.69 30.06 5.64
N GLY A 367 -14.48 31.12 5.65
CA GLY A 367 -14.87 31.83 6.86
C GLY A 367 -15.44 33.22 6.61
N ASP A 368 -15.68 33.94 7.70
CA ASP A 368 -16.28 35.27 7.67
C ASP A 368 -15.20 36.33 7.48
N LYS A 369 -15.44 37.28 6.57
CA LYS A 369 -14.54 38.40 6.32
C LYS A 369 -14.45 39.33 7.52
N SER A 370 -15.53 39.46 8.29
CA SER A 370 -15.55 40.24 9.54
C SER A 370 -14.58 39.70 10.59
N ASP A 371 -14.33 38.39 10.63
CA ASP A 371 -13.38 37.80 11.57
C ASP A 371 -11.94 38.15 11.21
N LEU A 372 -11.63 38.20 9.91
CA LEU A 372 -10.33 38.67 9.42
C LEU A 372 -10.12 40.15 9.75
N GLU A 373 -11.13 40.99 9.52
CA GLU A 373 -11.08 42.41 9.90
C GLU A 373 -10.87 42.58 11.42
N ASN A 374 -11.60 41.82 12.24
CA ASN A 374 -11.42 41.83 13.69
C ASN A 374 -10.01 41.41 14.10
N LEU A 375 -9.44 40.40 13.44
CA LEU A 375 -8.05 39.98 13.65
C LEU A 375 -7.07 41.09 13.26
N GLU A 376 -7.22 41.73 12.11
CA GLU A 376 -6.34 42.81 11.67
C GLU A 376 -6.34 43.99 12.66
N ILE A 377 -7.52 44.40 13.12
CA ILE A 377 -7.67 45.45 14.13
C ILE A 377 -7.00 45.00 15.45
N PHE A 378 -7.16 43.73 15.83
CA PHE A 378 -6.53 43.15 17.02
C PHE A 378 -5.00 43.18 16.92
N LEU A 379 -4.43 42.77 15.79
CA LEU A 379 -3.00 42.80 15.54
C LEU A 379 -2.44 44.22 15.59
N GLN A 380 -3.14 45.20 15.02
CA GLN A 380 -2.72 46.60 15.07
C GLN A 380 -2.79 47.18 16.49
N LYS A 381 -3.87 46.92 17.23
CA LYS A 381 -4.04 47.44 18.61
C LYS A 381 -2.96 46.89 19.55
N TYR A 382 -2.65 45.60 19.44
CA TYR A 382 -1.72 44.92 20.35
C TYR A 382 -0.31 44.73 19.80
N ARG A 383 0.06 45.48 18.75
CA ARG A 383 1.39 45.40 18.13
C ARG A 383 2.54 45.85 19.02
N ILE A 384 2.27 46.59 20.10
CA ILE A 384 3.29 47.12 21.02
C ILE A 384 3.14 46.45 22.40
N CYS A 385 4.25 45.96 22.94
CA CYS A 385 4.30 45.38 24.27
C CYS A 385 4.06 46.46 25.34
N PRO A 386 3.11 46.28 26.28
CA PRO A 386 2.87 47.25 27.34
C PRO A 386 3.99 47.29 28.41
N VAL A 387 4.86 46.28 28.46
CA VAL A 387 5.92 46.16 29.47
C VAL A 387 7.20 46.87 29.02
N CYS A 388 7.64 46.62 27.79
CA CYS A 388 8.93 47.09 27.27
C CYS A 388 8.81 48.02 26.05
N SER A 389 7.60 48.31 25.58
CA SER A 389 7.33 49.15 24.39
C SER A 389 7.91 48.64 23.06
N ASN A 390 8.50 47.44 23.03
CA ASN A 390 8.96 46.80 21.79
C ASN A 390 7.78 46.26 20.96
N LYS A 391 8.00 46.09 19.65
CA LYS A 391 7.01 45.46 18.76
C LYS A 391 6.82 43.98 19.09
N ASN A 392 5.56 43.56 19.16
CA ASN A 392 5.18 42.17 19.24
C ASN A 392 5.37 41.48 17.88
N HIS A 393 5.77 40.21 17.91
CA HIS A 393 5.76 39.37 16.71
C HIS A 393 4.31 39.09 16.30
N SER A 394 3.99 39.23 15.01
CA SER A 394 2.68 38.91 14.44
C SER A 394 2.26 37.47 14.76
N ASP A 395 3.20 36.53 14.63
CA ASP A 395 3.03 35.09 14.85
C ASP A 395 2.51 34.77 16.24
N TYR A 396 3.05 35.48 17.22
CA TYR A 396 2.64 35.35 18.60
C TYR A 396 1.23 35.90 18.83
N LEU A 397 0.90 37.06 18.27
CA LEU A 397 -0.44 37.65 18.41
C LEU A 397 -1.52 36.85 17.67
N ILE A 398 -1.22 36.32 16.48
CA ILE A 398 -2.13 35.44 15.73
C ILE A 398 -2.33 34.13 16.48
N SER A 399 -1.26 33.53 17.00
CA SER A 399 -1.38 32.31 17.79
C SER A 399 -2.20 32.55 19.06
N PHE A 400 -1.99 33.68 19.73
CA PHE A 400 -2.81 34.10 20.87
C PHE A 400 -4.28 34.27 20.47
N TYR A 401 -4.56 34.87 19.31
CA TYR A 401 -5.92 35.08 18.83
C TYR A 401 -6.63 33.75 18.53
N TYR A 402 -5.95 32.74 18.00
CA TYR A 402 -6.58 31.45 17.69
C TYR A 402 -6.53 30.42 18.83
N ASP A 403 -5.91 30.75 19.96
CA ASP A 403 -5.81 29.84 21.10
C ASP A 403 -7.14 29.78 21.88
N GLU A 404 -7.82 28.63 21.78
CA GLU A 404 -9.09 28.40 22.46
C GLU A 404 -8.96 28.38 23.99
N SER A 405 -7.80 28.03 24.55
CA SER A 405 -7.57 28.13 26.00
C SER A 405 -7.58 29.59 26.48
N LYS A 406 -7.28 30.54 25.59
CA LYS A 406 -7.25 31.98 25.85
C LYS A 406 -8.51 32.71 25.37
N LYS A 407 -9.56 31.99 24.96
CA LYS A 407 -10.80 32.55 24.41
C LYS A 407 -11.42 33.65 25.27
N VAL A 408 -11.57 33.43 26.58
CA VAL A 408 -12.17 34.41 27.51
C VAL A 408 -11.35 35.70 27.59
N LEU A 409 -10.02 35.57 27.58
CA LEU A 409 -9.10 36.72 27.61
C LEU A 409 -9.13 37.47 26.27
N ARG A 410 -9.10 36.74 25.14
CA ARG A 410 -9.25 37.28 23.79
C ARG A 410 -10.55 38.09 23.65
N GLU A 411 -11.68 37.52 24.05
CA GLU A 411 -12.99 38.20 23.99
C GLU A 411 -13.02 39.46 24.87
N SER A 412 -12.40 39.40 26.06
CA SER A 412 -12.27 40.56 26.95
C SER A 412 -11.45 41.69 26.33
N LEU A 413 -10.33 41.35 25.66
CA LEU A 413 -9.51 42.31 24.93
C LEU A 413 -10.28 42.92 23.76
N ILE A 414 -10.96 42.10 22.95
CA ILE A 414 -11.79 42.56 21.82
C ILE A 414 -12.93 43.48 22.31
N LYS A 415 -13.61 43.14 23.40
CA LYS A 415 -14.66 43.99 23.97
C LYS A 415 -14.12 45.37 24.36
N ARG A 416 -12.92 45.42 24.95
CA ARG A 416 -12.27 46.68 25.33
C ARG A 416 -11.78 47.48 24.13
N MET A 417 -11.34 46.84 23.04
CA MET A 417 -11.02 47.54 21.79
C MET A 417 -12.20 48.40 21.34
N LYS A 418 -13.42 47.87 21.44
CA LYS A 418 -14.67 48.57 21.08
C LYS A 418 -15.09 49.67 22.06
N GLN A 419 -14.60 49.64 23.31
CA GLN A 419 -14.92 50.61 24.37
C GLN A 419 -13.92 51.78 24.46
N SER A 420 -12.72 51.61 23.90
CA SER A 420 -11.55 52.48 24.13
C SER A 420 -11.60 53.91 23.57
N GLU A 421 -12.69 54.36 22.93
CA GLU A 421 -12.80 55.76 22.47
C GLU A 421 -13.42 56.71 23.51
N LYS A 422 -14.11 56.20 24.55
CA LYS A 422 -14.80 57.06 25.54
C LYS A 422 -14.27 56.98 26.98
N GLU A 423 -13.63 55.88 27.39
CA GLU A 423 -13.26 55.63 28.80
C GLU A 423 -11.76 55.76 29.11
N ASP A 424 -10.88 55.72 28.10
CA ASP A 424 -9.41 55.80 28.28
C ASP A 424 -8.91 57.19 28.78
N LEU A 425 -9.81 58.16 28.93
CA LEU A 425 -9.50 59.52 29.41
C LEU A 425 -9.39 59.64 30.94
N LEU A 426 -9.90 58.66 31.71
CA LEU A 426 -10.00 58.78 33.18
C LEU A 426 -8.89 58.07 33.95
N PHE A 427 -8.24 57.04 33.40
CA PHE A 427 -7.15 56.31 34.07
C PHE A 427 -6.07 55.85 33.06
N LYS A 428 -4.79 56.13 33.34
CA LYS A 428 -3.64 55.70 32.51
C LYS A 428 -3.30 54.21 32.69
N ILE A 429 -4.24 53.30 32.45
CA ILE A 429 -3.96 51.86 32.48
C ILE A 429 -3.56 51.42 31.08
N GLN A 430 -2.30 50.99 30.91
CA GLN A 430 -1.83 50.40 29.66
C GLN A 430 -2.21 48.92 29.60
N LEU A 431 -3.26 48.60 28.85
CA LEU A 431 -3.69 47.24 28.58
C LEU A 431 -3.06 46.74 27.29
N GLY A 432 -2.42 45.58 27.32
CA GLY A 432 -1.85 44.98 26.13
C GLY A 432 -1.39 43.55 26.36
N ILE A 433 -0.80 42.98 25.31
CA ILE A 433 -0.24 41.63 25.34
C ILE A 433 1.29 41.75 25.46
N PRO A 434 1.92 41.16 26.50
CA PRO A 434 3.37 41.22 26.66
C PRO A 434 4.07 40.48 25.52
N CYS A 435 5.20 41.00 25.04
CA CYS A 435 6.02 40.30 24.05
C CYS A 435 6.59 39.00 24.58
N CYS A 436 7.04 38.13 23.69
CA CYS A 436 7.51 36.79 24.06
C CYS A 436 8.60 36.79 25.14
N LYS A 437 9.52 37.77 25.11
CA LYS A 437 10.56 37.93 26.13
C LYS A 437 9.97 38.33 27.48
N CYS A 438 9.11 39.35 27.50
CA CYS A 438 8.46 39.79 28.73
C CYS A 438 7.53 38.72 29.29
N TYR A 439 6.85 37.95 28.44
CA TYR A 439 6.04 36.81 28.88
C TYR A 439 6.90 35.76 29.58
N GLU A 440 8.04 35.37 28.98
CA GLU A 440 8.99 34.43 29.57
C GLU A 440 9.59 34.94 30.89
N GLU A 441 9.95 36.23 30.95
CA GLU A 441 10.45 36.86 32.18
C GLU A 441 9.41 36.92 33.30
N ILE A 442 8.13 37.15 32.98
CA ILE A 442 7.05 37.30 33.96
C ILE A 442 6.55 35.93 34.46
N PHE A 443 6.37 34.98 33.55
CA PHE A 443 5.71 33.71 33.84
C PHE A 443 6.68 32.53 33.97
N GLY A 444 7.97 32.71 33.65
CA GLY A 444 9.00 31.68 33.76
C GLY A 444 8.90 30.57 32.70
N GLU A 445 8.07 30.77 31.67
CA GLU A 445 7.83 29.81 30.60
C GLU A 445 7.79 30.51 29.24
N LYS A 446 8.25 29.83 28.19
CA LYS A 446 8.15 30.35 26.83
C LYS A 446 6.70 30.34 26.39
N PRO A 447 6.20 31.41 25.74
CA PRO A 447 4.86 31.38 25.19
C PRO A 447 4.75 30.24 24.18
N GLU A 448 3.71 29.43 24.29
CA GLU A 448 3.43 28.38 23.32
C GLU A 448 3.20 29.02 21.94
N PHE A 449 4.15 28.79 21.03
CA PHE A 449 3.93 29.06 19.62
C PHE A 449 3.18 27.87 19.04
N ILE A 450 2.05 28.12 18.40
CA ILE A 450 1.45 27.13 17.50
C ILE A 450 2.30 27.10 16.22
N ASN A 451 3.55 26.66 16.33
CA ASN A 451 4.43 26.34 15.20
C ASN A 451 4.14 24.90 14.72
N GLN A 452 2.87 24.53 14.56
CA GLN A 452 2.48 23.19 14.14
C GLN A 452 1.99 23.10 12.69
N PHE A 453 1.89 24.22 11.96
CA PHE A 453 1.40 24.22 10.59
C PHE A 453 2.40 24.76 9.57
N PHE A 454 3.63 24.23 9.62
CA PHE A 454 4.40 23.91 8.41
C PHE A 454 4.68 22.43 8.38
#